data_AF-A0A964P878-F1
#
_entry.id   AF-A0A964P878-F1
#
_cell.length_a   1.000
_cell.length_b   1.000
_cell.length_c   1.000
_cell.angle_alpha   90.00
_cell.angle_beta   90.00
_cell.angle_gamma   90.00
#
_symmetry.space_group_name_H-M   'P 1'
#
loop_
_entity.id
_entity.type
_entity.pdbx_description
1 polymer ?
#
loop_
_entity_poly.entity_id
_entity_poly.type
_entity_poly.pdbx_seq_one_letter_code
_entity_poly.pdbx_strand_id
1 'polypeptide(L)' 'MKFLKWVDTIAMLNKVANEALRQAELRERLLALGIVVTGGTPEEARARIPLEMSKWASVVKTANIKLE' A
#
# COMPACT_ATOMS: atom_id res chain seq x y z
N MET A 1 21.08 -17.49 -7.65
CA MET A 1 19.82 -18.25 -7.44
C MET A 1 18.84 -17.59 -6.47
N LYS A 2 19.25 -17.17 -5.25
CA LYS A 2 18.32 -16.69 -4.19
C LYS A 2 17.53 -15.41 -4.56
N PHE A 3 18.14 -14.47 -5.30
CA PHE A 3 17.50 -13.20 -5.69
C PHE A 3 16.32 -13.38 -6.66
N LEU A 4 16.44 -14.28 -7.65
CA LEU A 4 15.33 -14.55 -8.58
C LEU A 4 14.09 -15.07 -7.83
N LYS A 5 14.29 -15.99 -6.88
CA LYS A 5 13.21 -16.55 -6.05
C LYS A 5 12.44 -15.48 -5.26
N TRP A 6 13.11 -14.42 -4.80
CA TRP A 6 12.44 -13.32 -4.07
C TRP A 6 11.57 -12.48 -4.99
N VAL A 7 12.05 -12.14 -6.18
CA VAL A 7 11.27 -11.38 -7.17
C VAL A 7 10.01 -12.15 -7.56
N ASP A 8 10.15 -13.45 -7.84
CA ASP A 8 9.02 -14.32 -8.19
C ASP A 8 8.01 -14.43 -7.04
N THR A 9 8.50 -14.54 -5.80
CA THR A 9 7.64 -14.58 -4.60
C THR A 9 6.85 -13.28 -4.43
N ILE A 10 7.50 -12.12 -4.62
CA ILE A 10 6.84 -10.81 -4.54
C ILE A 10 5.78 -10.68 -5.63
N ALA A 11 6.10 -11.07 -6.87
CA ALA A 11 5.18 -11.02 -7.99
C ALA A 11 3.95 -11.91 -7.75
N MET A 12 4.17 -13.14 -7.26
CA MET A 12 3.09 -14.06 -6.90
C MET A 12 2.18 -13.46 -5.82
N LEU A 13 2.74 -12.95 -4.73
CA LEU A 13 1.96 -12.38 -3.62
C LEU A 13 1.18 -11.14 -4.05
N ASN A 14 1.80 -10.25 -4.83
CA ASN A 14 1.10 -9.07 -5.35
C ASN A 14 -0.06 -9.46 -6.26
N LYS A 15 0.13 -10.46 -7.14
CA LYS A 15 -0.93 -10.96 -8.02
C LYS A 15 -2.13 -11.47 -7.22
N VAL A 16 -1.91 -12.41 -6.29
CA VAL A 16 -3.01 -13.02 -5.52
C VAL A 16 -3.70 -12.00 -4.61
N ALA A 17 -2.96 -11.04 -4.06
CA ALA A 17 -3.53 -9.95 -3.27
C ALA A 17 -4.45 -9.07 -4.13
N ASN A 18 -4.02 -8.67 -5.33
CA ASN A 18 -4.84 -7.89 -6.25
C ASN A 18 -6.07 -8.66 -6.74
N GLU A 19 -5.96 -9.98 -6.94
CA GLU A 19 -7.10 -10.83 -7.27
C GLU A 19 -8.13 -10.89 -6.14
N ALA A 20 -7.68 -11.08 -4.89
CA ALA A 20 -8.56 -11.04 -3.72
C ALA A 20 -9.28 -9.68 -3.60
N LEU A 21 -8.55 -8.59 -3.78
CA LEU A 21 -9.07 -7.22 -3.73
C LEU A 21 -10.09 -6.87 -4.83
N ARG A 22 -10.29 -7.75 -5.83
CA ARG A 22 -11.35 -7.64 -6.84
C ARG A 22 -12.65 -8.34 -6.44
N GLN A 23 -12.63 -9.20 -5.41
CA GLN A 23 -13.83 -9.89 -4.93
C GLN A 23 -14.81 -8.88 -4.32
N ALA A 24 -16.04 -8.83 -4.83
CA ALA A 24 -17.04 -7.84 -4.43
C ALA A 24 -17.30 -7.86 -2.92
N GLU A 25 -17.53 -9.04 -2.35
CA GLU A 25 -17.78 -9.23 -0.91
C GLU A 25 -16.62 -8.69 -0.05
N LEU A 26 -15.37 -8.93 -0.45
CA LEU A 26 -14.21 -8.39 0.28
C LEU A 26 -14.14 -6.87 0.17
N ARG A 27 -14.38 -6.31 -1.02
CA ARG A 27 -14.40 -4.85 -1.22
C ARG A 27 -15.49 -4.18 -0.39
N GLU A 28 -16.67 -4.76 -0.33
CA GLU A 28 -17.79 -4.26 0.48
C GLU A 28 -17.45 -4.28 1.97
N ARG A 29 -16.87 -5.38 2.47
CA ARG A 29 -16.41 -5.47 3.87
C ARG A 29 -15.34 -4.44 4.21
N LEU A 30 -14.35 -4.26 3.33
CA LEU A 30 -13.30 -3.24 3.53
C LEU A 30 -13.88 -1.83 3.49
N LEU A 31 -14.81 -1.56 2.56
CA LEU A 31 -15.47 -0.27 2.48
C LEU A 31 -16.32 0.02 3.72
N ALA A 32 -16.99 -0.98 4.29
CA ALA A 32 -17.73 -0.85 5.55
C ALA A 32 -16.82 -0.46 6.73
N LEU A 33 -15.52 -0.74 6.65
CA LEU A 33 -14.49 -0.30 7.60
C LEU A 33 -13.86 1.06 7.23
N GLY A 34 -14.37 1.74 6.19
CA GLY A 34 -13.80 3.00 5.68
C GLY A 34 -12.54 2.81 4.81
N ILE A 35 -12.22 1.59 4.40
CA ILE A 35 -11.04 1.29 3.59
C ILE A 35 -11.41 1.31 2.10
N VAL A 36 -10.79 2.22 1.36
CA VAL A 36 -10.91 2.28 -0.10
C VAL A 36 -9.78 1.48 -0.74
N VAL A 37 -10.13 0.41 -1.45
CA VAL A 37 -9.18 -0.48 -2.10
C VAL A 37 -8.65 0.16 -3.40
N THR A 38 -7.33 0.34 -3.48
CA THR A 38 -6.65 0.81 -4.70
C THR A 38 -6.00 -0.32 -5.51
N GLY A 39 -5.42 -1.33 -4.84
CA GLY A 39 -4.53 -2.30 -5.50
C GLY A 39 -3.23 -1.65 -5.98
N GLY A 40 -2.55 -2.29 -6.94
CA GLY A 40 -1.39 -1.75 -7.65
C GLY A 40 -0.21 -2.72 -7.78
N THR A 41 0.87 -2.24 -8.39
CA THR A 41 2.14 -2.97 -8.57
C THR A 41 3.06 -2.85 -7.34
N PRO A 42 4.03 -3.77 -7.16
CA PRO A 42 5.05 -3.63 -6.13
C PRO A 42 5.85 -2.32 -6.25
N GLU A 43 6.06 -1.86 -7.48
CA GLU A 43 6.78 -0.62 -7.81
C GLU A 43 6.01 0.61 -7.37
N GLU A 44 4.70 0.67 -7.62
CA GLU A 44 3.82 1.72 -7.14
C GLU A 44 3.78 1.76 -5.61
N ALA A 45 3.69 0.60 -4.95
CA ALA A 45 3.74 0.53 -3.50
C ALA A 45 5.06 1.07 -2.94
N ARG A 46 6.20 0.68 -3.55
CA ARG A 46 7.53 1.17 -3.18
C ARG A 46 7.68 2.67 -3.40
N ALA A 47 7.15 3.20 -4.51
CA ALA A 47 7.22 4.62 -4.85
C ALA A 47 6.37 5.49 -3.89
N ARG A 48 5.28 4.95 -3.36
CA ARG A 48 4.37 5.69 -2.48
C ARG A 48 4.96 6.01 -1.11
N ILE A 49 5.81 5.14 -0.57
CA ILE A 49 6.43 5.31 0.76
C ILE A 49 7.15 6.67 0.90
N PRO A 50 8.16 7.00 0.06
CA PRO A 50 8.86 8.28 0.21
C PRO A 50 7.95 9.49 -0.06
N LEU A 51 6.94 9.36 -0.92
CA LEU A 51 5.98 10.44 -1.20
C LEU A 51 5.13 10.76 0.03
N GLU A 52 4.56 9.74 0.68
CA GLU A 52 3.78 9.92 1.90
C GLU A 52 4.68 10.42 3.04
N MET A 53 5.88 9.88 3.20
CA MET A 53 6.84 10.37 4.20
C MET A 53 7.13 11.87 4.03
N SER A 54 7.42 12.31 2.80
CA SER A 54 7.69 13.72 2.50
C SER A 54 6.47 14.61 2.79
N LYS A 55 5.29 14.18 2.34
CA LYS A 55 4.02 14.87 2.57
C LYS A 55 3.75 15.05 4.07
N TRP A 56 3.82 13.97 4.84
CA TRP A 56 3.50 14.03 6.27
C TRP A 56 4.57 14.77 7.08
N ALA A 57 5.85 14.70 6.70
CA ALA A 57 6.90 15.54 7.28
C ALA A 57 6.61 17.04 7.08
N SER A 58 6.15 17.42 5.88
CA SER A 58 5.75 18.79 5.59
C SER A 58 4.54 19.23 6.42
N VAL A 59 3.52 18.37 6.56
CA VAL A 59 2.33 18.66 7.39
C VAL A 59 2.71 18.89 8.84
N VAL A 60 3.51 18.00 9.44
CA VAL A 60 3.96 18.11 10.84
C VAL A 60 4.69 19.43 11.08
N LYS A 61 5.64 19.77 10.20
CA LYS A 61 6.42 21.01 10.31
C LYS A 61 5.54 22.25 10.16
N THR A 62 4.66 22.26 9.17
CA THR A 62 3.83 23.44 8.85
C THR A 62 2.77 23.69 9.92
N ALA A 63 2.17 22.63 10.45
CA ALA A 63 1.16 22.72 11.51
C ALA A 63 1.77 22.78 12.92
N ASN A 64 3.10 22.76 13.05
CA ASN A 64 3.82 22.74 14.34
C ASN A 64 3.30 21.64 15.29
N ILE A 65 3.01 20.46 14.75
CA ILE A 65 2.48 19.32 15.51
C ILE A 65 3.61 18.75 16.37
N LYS A 66 3.33 18.58 17.66
CA LYS A 66 4.22 17.94 18.63
C LYS A 66 3.56 16.66 19.11
N LEU A 67 4.35 15.60 19.27
CA LEU A 67 3.91 14.41 19.99
C LEU A 67 4.05 14.70 21.49
N GLU A 68 3.05 14.30 22.26
CA GLU A 68 3.10 14.32 23.73
C GLU A 68 3.93 13.17 24.29
#